data_AF-A0A7S4DIS0-F1
#
_entry.id   AF-A0A7S4DIS0-F1
#
_cell.length_a   1.000
_cell.length_b   1.000
_cell.length_c   1.000
_cell.angle_alpha   90.00
_cell.angle_beta   90.00
_cell.angle_gamma   90.00
#
_symmetry.space_group_name_H-M   'P 1'
#
loop_
_entity.id
_entity.type
_entity.pdbx_description
1 polymer ?
#
loop_
_entity_poly.entity_id
_entity_poly.type
_entity_poly.pdbx_seq_one_letter_code
_entity_poly.pdbx_strand_id
1 'polypeptide(L)'
;SHLPLGTLHCIAAWFDVAFASSRGGIEGSANEEEGMTWPQGVVLSCAPWEDRTHWKHTLFFLNAPVSVHRGDTVLGEIILTRNRFHRRHFRVKISLTTKRKHEKSGNAERQSQESREYFMWR
;
A
#
# COMPACT_ATOMS: atom_id res chain seq x y z
N SER A 1 11.08 7.41 -25.78
CA SER A 1 11.17 5.94 -25.95
C SER A 1 9.77 5.37 -25.78
N HIS A 2 9.19 4.76 -26.82
CA HIS A 2 7.77 4.36 -26.87
C HIS A 2 7.48 2.92 -26.40
N LEU A 3 8.45 2.22 -25.81
CA LEU A 3 8.23 0.88 -25.26
C LEU A 3 7.75 0.95 -23.80
N PRO A 4 6.84 0.07 -23.38
CA PRO A 4 6.40 -0.02 -21.99
C PRO A 4 7.59 -0.35 -21.08
N LEU A 5 7.62 0.31 -19.92
CA LEU A 5 8.62 0.08 -18.88
C LEU A 5 8.40 -1.27 -18.20
N GLY A 6 7.13 -1.70 -18.12
CA GLY A 6 6.75 -2.97 -17.54
C GLY A 6 5.24 -3.16 -17.53
N THR A 7 4.81 -4.17 -16.79
CA THR A 7 3.40 -4.58 -16.70
C THR A 7 2.94 -4.59 -15.25
N LEU A 8 1.87 -3.87 -14.95
CA LEU A 8 1.21 -3.88 -13.66
C LEU A 8 0.24 -5.06 -13.59
N HIS A 9 0.60 -6.10 -12.82
CA HIS A 9 -0.22 -7.31 -12.65
C HIS A 9 -1.10 -7.28 -11.40
N CYS A 10 -0.59 -6.70 -10.32
CA CYS A 10 -1.22 -6.76 -9.01
C CYS A 10 -0.80 -5.60 -8.11
N ILE A 11 -1.54 -5.44 -7.02
CA ILE A 11 -1.12 -4.65 -5.86
C ILE A 11 -0.63 -5.62 -4.79
N ALA A 12 0.59 -5.42 -4.30
CA ALA A 12 1.13 -6.16 -3.17
C ALA A 12 0.87 -5.39 -1.88
N ALA A 13 0.46 -6.08 -0.82
CA ALA A 13 0.27 -5.51 0.51
C ALA A 13 1.01 -6.31 1.58
N TRP A 14 1.50 -5.57 2.56
CA TRP A 14 2.13 -6.04 3.78
C TRP A 14 1.74 -5.09 4.92
N PHE A 15 2.27 -5.32 6.11
CA PHE A 15 2.03 -4.47 7.26
C PHE A 15 3.31 -4.30 8.07
N ASP A 16 3.33 -3.21 8.84
CA ASP A 16 4.34 -2.94 9.85
C ASP A 16 3.63 -2.77 11.20
N VAL A 17 4.28 -3.22 12.28
CA VAL A 17 3.80 -3.03 13.65
C VAL A 17 4.87 -2.31 14.44
N ALA A 18 4.53 -1.15 14.98
CA ALA A 18 5.40 -0.38 15.86
C ALA A 18 5.06 -0.66 17.33
N PHE A 19 6.09 -0.91 18.13
CA PHE A 19 6.00 -1.12 19.57
C PHE A 19 6.67 0.06 20.28
N ALA A 20 5.88 0.83 21.01
CA ALA A 20 6.40 1.94 21.81
C ALA A 20 7.12 1.42 23.07
N SER A 21 8.23 2.07 23.43
CA SER A 21 8.90 1.79 24.71
C SER A 21 8.09 2.35 25.88
N SER A 22 7.95 1.55 26.94
CA SER A 22 7.30 1.95 28.19
C SER A 22 8.14 2.91 29.04
N ARG A 23 9.43 3.12 28.70
CA ARG A 23 10.33 4.03 29.44
C ARG A 23 10.09 5.52 29.17
N GLY A 24 8.99 5.87 28.51
CA GLY A 24 8.58 7.25 28.24
C GLY A 24 7.63 7.87 29.27
N GLY A 25 7.50 7.30 30.48
CA GLY A 25 6.73 7.93 31.55
C GLY A 25 6.68 7.12 32.83
N ILE A 26 7.62 7.40 33.74
CA ILE A 26 7.43 7.74 35.16
C ILE A 26 8.78 8.32 35.64
N GLU A 27 8.73 9.61 36.00
CA GLU A 27 9.67 10.39 36.84
C GLU A 27 11.02 10.86 36.26
N GLY A 28 11.08 12.18 36.02
CA GLY A 28 12.24 13.00 36.38
C GLY A 28 13.26 13.32 35.30
N SER A 29 12.93 14.22 34.37
CA SER A 29 13.84 15.32 33.98
C SER A 29 13.07 16.28 33.08
N ALA A 30 12.58 17.35 33.70
CA ALA A 30 12.29 18.57 32.97
C ALA A 30 13.56 18.99 32.22
N ASN A 31 13.46 19.07 30.90
CA ASN A 31 14.10 20.06 30.05
C ASN A 31 13.30 20.07 28.76
N GLU A 32 12.24 20.87 28.80
CA GLU A 32 11.45 21.29 27.65
C GLU A 32 12.31 22.23 26.81
N GLU A 33 13.22 21.71 25.99
CA GLU A 33 13.85 22.47 24.91
C GLU A 33 14.63 21.48 24.01
N GLU A 34 14.42 21.61 22.70
CA GLU A 34 15.01 20.83 21.58
C GLU A 34 14.38 19.46 21.21
N GLY A 35 13.57 19.50 20.15
CA GLY A 35 13.55 18.43 19.15
C GLY A 35 12.85 17.14 19.55
N MET A 36 11.51 17.19 19.49
CA MET A 36 10.55 16.07 19.43
C MET A 36 11.18 14.72 19.04
N THR A 37 11.75 14.03 20.03
CA THR A 37 12.40 12.74 19.86
C THR A 37 11.33 11.69 20.10
N TRP A 38 10.93 10.99 19.04
CA TRP A 38 9.99 9.87 19.15
C TRP A 38 10.52 8.88 20.19
N PRO A 39 9.67 8.35 21.10
CA PRO A 39 10.12 7.34 22.06
C PRO A 39 10.78 6.19 21.30
N GLN A 40 11.96 5.75 21.75
CA GLN A 40 12.73 4.67 21.13
C GLN A 40 11.88 3.40 21.09
N GLY A 41 11.21 3.16 19.95
CA GLY A 41 10.39 1.98 19.71
C GLY A 41 11.10 0.98 18.80
N VAL A 42 10.52 -0.22 18.67
CA VAL A 42 10.93 -1.21 17.67
C VAL A 42 9.83 -1.42 16.65
N VAL A 43 10.18 -1.71 15.42
CA VAL A 43 9.23 -2.01 14.33
C VAL A 43 9.46 -3.43 13.85
N LEU A 44 8.37 -4.21 13.80
CA LEU A 44 8.33 -5.46 13.04
C LEU A 44 7.73 -5.14 11.67
N SER A 45 8.53 -5.22 10.62
CA SER A 45 8.08 -5.01 9.25
C SER A 45 8.00 -6.33 8.49
N CYS A 46 6.99 -6.47 7.64
CA CYS A 46 6.89 -7.54 6.65
C CYS A 46 7.13 -7.03 5.23
N ALA A 47 7.86 -5.92 5.09
CA ALA A 47 8.11 -5.30 3.80
C ALA A 47 9.06 -6.13 2.91
N PRO A 48 8.99 -5.97 1.58
CA PRO A 48 9.79 -6.77 0.65
C PRO A 48 11.30 -6.51 0.69
N TRP A 49 11.76 -5.46 1.38
CA TRP A 49 13.18 -5.14 1.58
C TRP A 49 13.71 -5.63 2.93
N GLU A 50 12.87 -6.23 3.77
CA GLU A 50 13.24 -6.79 5.07
C GLU A 50 13.38 -8.31 5.00
N ASP A 51 13.92 -8.89 6.07
CA ASP A 51 13.99 -10.34 6.21
C ASP A 51 12.60 -10.99 6.13
N ARG A 52 12.52 -12.06 5.35
CA ARG A 52 11.25 -12.70 5.03
C ARG A 52 10.59 -13.31 6.28
N THR A 53 9.38 -12.86 6.58
CA THR A 53 8.54 -13.44 7.65
C THR A 53 7.64 -14.57 7.14
N HIS A 54 7.02 -15.32 8.08
CA HIS A 54 6.07 -16.38 7.74
C HIS A 54 4.76 -15.84 7.11
N TRP A 55 4.42 -14.58 7.35
CA TRP A 55 3.25 -13.92 6.73
C TRP A 55 3.44 -13.65 5.23
N LYS A 56 4.69 -13.53 4.76
CA LYS A 56 5.01 -13.14 3.37
C LYS A 56 4.26 -11.84 3.00
N HIS A 57 3.79 -11.74 1.75
CA HIS A 57 2.99 -10.62 1.25
C HIS A 57 1.68 -11.13 0.67
N THR A 58 0.65 -10.29 0.67
CA THR A 58 -0.63 -10.57 0.01
C THR A 58 -0.67 -9.90 -1.36
N LEU A 59 -0.98 -10.66 -2.42
CA LEU A 59 -1.06 -10.14 -3.78
C LEU A 59 -2.51 -10.06 -4.25
N PHE A 60 -2.92 -8.86 -4.68
CA PHE A 60 -4.24 -8.56 -5.23
C PHE A 60 -4.14 -8.38 -6.74
N PHE A 61 -4.34 -9.46 -7.49
CA PHE A 61 -4.22 -9.48 -8.95
C PHE A 61 -5.36 -8.74 -9.64
N LEU A 62 -5.01 -7.86 -10.59
CA LEU A 62 -5.98 -7.22 -11.47
C LEU A 62 -6.68 -8.26 -12.36
N ASN A 63 -7.81 -7.88 -12.99
CA ASN A 63 -8.48 -8.78 -13.94
C ASN A 63 -7.62 -9.02 -15.18
N ALA A 64 -6.99 -7.96 -15.67
CA ALA A 64 -6.03 -8.00 -16.76
C ALA A 64 -4.77 -7.20 -16.39
N PRO A 65 -3.57 -7.64 -16.84
CA PRO A 65 -2.36 -6.85 -16.66
C PRO A 65 -2.42 -5.53 -17.45
N VAL A 66 -1.86 -4.45 -16.89
CA VAL A 66 -1.84 -3.12 -17.52
C VAL A 66 -0.42 -2.73 -17.90
N SER A 67 -0.17 -2.44 -19.18
CA SER A 67 1.14 -1.96 -19.64
C SER A 67 1.40 -0.51 -19.23
N VAL A 68 2.46 -0.29 -18.47
CA VAL A 68 2.83 1.01 -17.89
C VAL A 68 4.14 1.53 -18.46
N HIS A 69 4.25 2.86 -18.54
CA HIS A 69 5.44 3.58 -18.98
C HIS A 69 5.97 4.46 -17.85
N ARG A 70 7.21 4.91 -17.98
CA ARG A 70 7.82 5.80 -17.01
C ARG A 70 7.05 7.13 -16.94
N GLY A 71 6.56 7.46 -15.76
CA GLY A 71 5.82 8.70 -15.49
C GLY A 71 4.31 8.58 -15.60
N ASP A 72 3.79 7.38 -15.90
CA ASP A 72 2.35 7.11 -15.73
C ASP A 72 1.95 7.21 -14.27
N THR A 73 0.70 7.63 -14.04
CA THR A 73 0.14 7.77 -12.70
C THR A 73 -0.91 6.71 -12.46
N VAL A 74 -0.80 5.99 -11.33
CA VAL A 74 -1.85 5.09 -10.83
C VAL A 74 -2.55 5.78 -9.68
N LEU A 75 -3.85 6.03 -9.84
CA LEU A 75 -4.73 6.64 -8.85
C LEU A 75 -5.77 5.62 -8.41
N GLY A 76 -6.35 5.76 -7.22
CA GLY A 76 -7.38 4.83 -6.79
C GLY A 76 -7.71 4.88 -5.31
N GLU A 77 -8.47 3.87 -4.89
CA GLU A 77 -8.90 3.65 -3.52
C GLU A 77 -8.77 2.17 -3.15
N ILE A 78 -8.52 1.92 -1.86
CA ILE A 78 -8.54 0.60 -1.25
C ILE A 78 -9.49 0.67 -0.06
N ILE A 79 -10.53 -0.15 -0.07
CA ILE A 79 -11.56 -0.20 0.97
C ILE A 79 -11.56 -1.57 1.63
N LEU A 80 -11.31 -1.62 2.94
CA LEU A 80 -11.43 -2.83 3.75
C LEU A 80 -12.80 -2.83 4.44
N THR A 81 -13.63 -3.84 4.18
CA THR A 81 -14.95 -3.98 4.82
C THR A 81 -15.02 -5.28 5.59
N ARG A 82 -15.19 -5.19 6.92
CA ARG A 82 -15.43 -6.36 7.78
C ARG A 82 -16.72 -7.08 7.39
N ASN A 83 -16.70 -8.41 7.36
CA ASN A 83 -17.91 -9.21 7.16
C ASN A 83 -18.84 -9.08 8.38
N ARG A 84 -20.12 -8.78 8.13
CA ARG A 84 -21.14 -8.56 9.17
C ARG A 84 -21.49 -9.82 9.95
N PHE A 85 -21.50 -10.98 9.30
CA PHE A 85 -21.88 -12.26 9.90
C PHE A 85 -20.65 -13.01 10.41
N HIS A 86 -19.61 -13.13 9.57
CA HIS A 86 -18.39 -13.86 9.91
C HIS A 86 -17.29 -12.90 10.32
N ARG A 87 -17.31 -12.49 11.59
CA ARG A 87 -16.54 -11.36 12.15
C ARG A 87 -15.01 -11.46 12.07
N ARG A 88 -14.45 -12.63 11.72
CA ARG A 88 -13.01 -12.86 11.47
C ARG A 88 -12.62 -12.68 10.01
N HIS A 89 -13.59 -12.48 9.13
CA HIS A 89 -13.37 -12.27 7.71
C HIS A 89 -13.64 -10.82 7.31
N PHE A 90 -13.05 -10.41 6.21
CA PHE A 90 -13.26 -9.12 5.59
C PHE A 90 -13.14 -9.25 4.07
N ARG A 91 -13.51 -8.20 3.36
CA ARG A 91 -13.25 -8.05 1.93
C ARG A 91 -12.43 -6.80 1.70
N VAL A 92 -11.60 -6.84 0.65
CA VAL A 92 -10.81 -5.73 0.16
C VAL A 92 -11.35 -5.36 -1.21
N LYS A 93 -11.84 -4.14 -1.39
CA LYS A 93 -12.16 -3.60 -2.70
C LYS A 93 -11.05 -2.67 -3.13
N ILE A 94 -10.52 -2.88 -4.34
CA ILE A 94 -9.49 -2.04 -4.94
C ILE A 94 -10.05 -1.47 -6.23
N SER A 95 -10.08 -0.15 -6.34
CA SER A 95 -10.45 0.58 -7.57
C SER A 95 -9.23 1.38 -8.02
N LEU A 96 -8.75 1.20 -9.25
CA LEU A 96 -7.59 1.86 -9.82
C LEU A 96 -7.92 2.54 -11.15
N THR A 97 -7.21 3.62 -11.43
CA THR A 97 -7.17 4.29 -12.73
C THR A 97 -5.73 4.59 -13.08
N THR A 98 -5.26 4.08 -14.21
CA THR A 98 -3.93 4.38 -14.75
C THR A 98 -4.05 5.46 -15.81
N LYS A 99 -3.29 6.54 -15.67
CA LYS A 99 -3.23 7.65 -16.61
C LYS A 99 -1.86 7.70 -17.28
N ARG A 100 -1.84 7.79 -18.61
CA ARG A 100 -0.59 7.96 -19.36
C ARG A 100 -0.05 9.36 -19.11
N LYS A 101 1.27 9.49 -18.92
CA LYS A 101 1.92 10.81 -18.95
C LYS A 101 1.64 11.49 -20.30
N HIS A 102 0.97 12.65 -20.27
CA HIS A 102 0.64 13.39 -21.49
C HIS A 102 1.93 13.77 -22.24
N GLU A 103 2.13 13.25 -23.45
CA GLU A 103 3.03 13.88 -24.42
C GLU A 103 2.27 15.07 -25.03
N LYS A 104 2.94 16.21 -25.23
CA LYS A 104 2.35 17.39 -25.87
C LYS A 104 2.00 17.09 -27.33
N SER A 105 0.89 16.41 -27.59
CA SER A 105 0.28 16.32 -28.92
C SER A 105 -1.13 15.74 -28.82
N GLY A 106 -2.14 16.61 -28.92
CA GLY A 106 -3.53 16.44 -29.38
C GLY A 106 -4.34 15.14 -29.29
N ASN A 107 -3.89 14.06 -28.67
CA ASN A 107 -4.55 12.76 -28.69
C ASN A 107 -5.15 12.42 -27.33
N ALA A 108 -6.39 11.92 -27.35
CA ALA A 108 -7.16 11.57 -26.16
C ALA A 108 -6.35 10.73 -25.15
N GLU A 109 -6.41 11.15 -23.88
CA GLU A 109 -5.73 10.50 -22.77
C GLU A 109 -6.22 9.05 -22.63
N ARG A 110 -5.36 8.07 -22.94
CA ARG A 110 -5.68 6.66 -22.68
C ARG A 110 -5.67 6.42 -21.18
N GLN A 111 -6.85 6.16 -20.62
CA GLN A 111 -7.04 5.79 -19.23
C GLN A 111 -7.54 4.33 -19.16
N SER A 112 -6.96 3.54 -18.25
CA SER A 112 -7.49 2.21 -17.92
C SER A 112 -8.07 2.25 -16.52
N GLN A 113 -9.28 1.74 -16.35
CA GLN A 113 -9.96 1.67 -15.05
C GLN A 113 -10.20 0.22 -14.67
N GLU A 114 -9.82 -0.14 -13.45
CA GLU A 114 -9.97 -1.49 -12.90
C GLU A 114 -10.65 -1.41 -11.53
N SER A 115 -11.61 -2.27 -11.25
CA SER A 115 -12.22 -2.39 -9.92
C SER A 115 -12.47 -3.86 -9.61
N ARG A 116 -11.95 -4.32 -8.47
CA ARG A 116 -12.09 -5.72 -8.04
C ARG A 116 -12.28 -5.83 -6.53
N GLU A 117 -13.10 -6.79 -6.13
CA GLU A 117 -13.29 -7.17 -4.74
C GLU A 117 -12.64 -8.52 -4.47
N TYR A 118 -11.90 -8.61 -3.37
CA TYR A 118 -11.20 -9.80 -2.90
C TYR A 118 -11.73 -10.16 -1.54
N PHE A 119 -12.15 -11.40 -1.40
CA PHE A 119 -12.65 -11.86 -0.13
C PHE A 119 -11.59 -12.62 0.66
N MET A 120 -11.40 -12.25 1.92
CA MET A 120 -10.32 -12.74 2.77
C MET A 120 -10.89 -13.82 3.71
N TRP A 121 -10.78 -15.07 3.27
CA TRP A 121 -11.49 -16.21 3.87
C TRP A 121 -10.63 -17.21 4.64
N ARG A 122 -9.33 -16.95 4.86
CA ARG A 122 -8.43 -17.87 5.58
C ARG A 122 -7.95 -17.28 6.89
#